data_AF-H5USS7-F1
#
_entry.id   AF-H5USS7-F1
#
_cell.length_a   1.000
_cell.length_b   1.000
_cell.length_c   1.000
_cell.angle_alpha   90.00
_cell.angle_beta   90.00
_cell.angle_gamma   90.00
#
_symmetry.space_group_name_H-M   'P 1'
#
loop_
_entity.id
_entity.type
_entity.pdbx_description
1 polymer ?
#
loop_
_entity_poly.entity_id
_entity_poly.type
_entity_poly.pdbx_seq_one_letter_code
_entity_poly.pdbx_strand_id
1 'polypeptide(L)'
;MQVGRGASLCPPTDAYGMTYAWGMTAVPATTARANLYRLIDQVNEESEPLTITGQRGNAVLVGEDDWRAIQETIYLESVPGMAASIRAARDEGLDAGSAELDW
;
A
#
# COMPACT_ATOMS: atom_id res chain seq x y z
N MET A 1 -9.58 -35.81 -29.12
CA MET A 1 -8.35 -36.02 -28.33
C MET A 1 -7.30 -35.09 -28.94
N GLN A 2 -6.86 -33.97 -28.38
CA GLN A 2 -6.94 -33.35 -27.05
C GLN A 2 -7.13 -31.83 -27.23
N VAL A 3 -7.75 -31.20 -26.23
CA VAL A 3 -8.02 -29.75 -26.12
C VAL A 3 -6.80 -29.06 -25.52
N GLY A 4 -6.19 -28.12 -26.23
CA GLY A 4 -5.15 -27.23 -25.69
C GLY A 4 -5.71 -25.83 -25.50
N ARG A 5 -6.12 -25.49 -24.26
CA ARG A 5 -6.53 -24.13 -23.89
C ARG A 5 -5.30 -23.22 -23.98
N GLY A 6 -5.29 -22.29 -24.94
CA GLY A 6 -4.41 -21.13 -24.89
C GLY A 6 -4.78 -20.30 -23.67
N ALA A 7 -3.87 -20.19 -22.71
CA ALA A 7 -4.01 -19.28 -21.60
C ALA A 7 -4.02 -17.86 -22.16
N SER A 8 -5.20 -17.25 -22.18
CA SER A 8 -5.36 -15.83 -22.44
C SER A 8 -4.70 -15.07 -21.29
N LEU A 9 -3.44 -14.68 -21.47
CA LEU A 9 -2.81 -13.65 -20.65
C LEU A 9 -3.54 -12.35 -20.98
N CYS A 10 -4.59 -12.04 -20.23
CA CYS A 10 -5.20 -10.72 -20.26
C CYS A 10 -4.11 -9.72 -19.85
N PRO A 11 -3.77 -8.70 -20.66
CA PRO A 11 -2.83 -7.69 -20.21
C PRO A 11 -3.44 -6.97 -18.99
N PRO A 12 -2.68 -6.72 -17.92
CA PRO A 12 -3.18 -5.93 -16.80
C PRO A 12 -3.50 -4.52 -17.30
N THR A 13 -4.78 -4.16 -17.30
CA THR A 13 -5.29 -2.94 -17.95
C THR A 13 -5.11 -1.67 -17.12
N ASP A 14 -4.70 -1.76 -15.86
CA ASP A 14 -4.57 -0.58 -15.01
C ASP A 14 -3.10 -0.39 -14.63
N ALA A 15 -2.58 0.81 -14.89
CA ALA A 15 -1.22 1.24 -14.50
C ALA A 15 -0.91 0.94 -13.02
N TYR A 16 -1.97 0.88 -12.20
CA TYR A 16 -1.98 0.34 -10.86
C TYR A 16 -1.27 -1.05 -10.79
N GLY A 17 -1.74 -2.08 -11.50
CA GLY A 17 -1.14 -3.43 -11.45
C GLY A 17 0.32 -3.51 -11.90
N MET A 18 0.79 -2.57 -12.72
CA MET A 18 2.16 -2.53 -13.25
C MET A 18 3.17 -1.89 -12.27
N THR A 19 2.74 -0.95 -11.44
CA THR A 19 3.65 -0.25 -10.49
C THR A 19 3.81 -1.00 -9.17
N TYR A 20 2.75 -1.61 -8.62
CA TYR A 20 2.87 -2.33 -7.32
C TYR A 20 3.55 -3.69 -7.44
N ALA A 21 3.42 -4.34 -8.60
CA ALA A 21 4.09 -5.62 -8.86
C ALA A 21 5.62 -5.47 -8.98
N TRP A 22 6.12 -4.26 -9.26
CA TRP A 22 7.55 -3.97 -9.41
C TRP A 22 8.22 -3.45 -8.12
N GLY A 23 7.45 -2.94 -7.15
CA GLY A 23 7.98 -2.43 -5.87
C GLY A 23 7.93 -3.41 -4.70
N MET A 24 7.07 -4.44 -4.74
CA MET A 24 6.96 -5.37 -3.61
C MET A 24 8.01 -6.49 -3.70
N THR A 25 8.98 -6.43 -2.80
CA THR A 25 9.89 -7.56 -2.57
C THR A 25 9.09 -8.76 -2.05
N ALA A 26 9.28 -9.93 -2.68
CA ALA A 26 8.61 -11.17 -2.29
C ALA A 26 9.61 -12.19 -1.71
N VAL A 27 9.30 -12.73 -0.53
CA VAL A 27 10.12 -13.73 0.15
C VAL A 27 9.31 -15.00 0.46
N PRO A 28 9.89 -16.21 0.36
CA PRO A 28 9.22 -17.43 0.81
C PRO A 28 8.99 -17.42 2.33
N ALA A 29 7.89 -18.03 2.79
CA ALA A 29 7.55 -18.14 4.21
C ALA A 29 8.64 -18.80 5.06
N THR A 30 9.39 -19.75 4.48
CA THR A 30 10.54 -20.39 5.13
C THR A 30 11.68 -19.40 5.39
N THR A 31 11.98 -18.55 4.40
CA THR A 31 12.98 -17.47 4.52
C THR A 31 12.52 -16.38 5.48
N ALA A 32 11.23 -16.00 5.40
CA ALA A 32 10.64 -15.03 6.31
C ALA A 32 10.73 -15.49 7.76
N ARG A 33 10.39 -16.75 8.04
CA ARG A 33 10.49 -17.33 9.38
C ARG A 33 11.92 -17.27 9.94
N ALA A 34 12.92 -17.53 9.11
CA ALA A 34 14.32 -17.50 9.53
C ALA A 34 14.86 -16.08 9.78
N ASN A 35 14.24 -15.05 9.18
CA ASN A 35 14.73 -13.68 9.19
C ASN A 35 13.70 -12.68 9.74
N LEU A 36 12.70 -13.14 10.50
CA LEU A 36 11.51 -12.35 10.81
C LEU A 36 11.84 -11.00 11.47
N TYR A 37 12.72 -10.99 12.46
CA TYR A 37 13.12 -9.75 13.15
C TYR A 37 13.76 -8.73 12.20
N ARG A 38 14.72 -9.18 11.38
CA ARG A 38 15.35 -8.31 10.38
C ARG A 38 14.35 -7.76 9.37
N LEU A 39 13.36 -8.57 8.97
CA LEU A 39 12.31 -8.13 8.05
C LEU A 39 11.36 -7.11 8.68
N ILE A 40 11.09 -7.23 9.99
CA ILE A 40 10.33 -6.23 10.73
C ILE A 40 11.10 -4.91 10.76
N ASP A 41 12.39 -4.93 11.11
CA ASP A 41 13.22 -3.72 11.14
C ASP A 41 13.25 -3.06 9.75
N GLN A 42 13.52 -3.84 8.70
CA GLN A 42 13.56 -3.36 7.32
C GLN A 42 12.25 -2.68 6.90
N VAL A 43 11.09 -3.33 7.13
CA VAL A 43 9.80 -2.77 6.71
C VAL A 43 9.46 -1.48 7.45
N ASN A 44 9.86 -1.34 8.73
CA ASN A 44 9.64 -0.10 9.48
C ASN A 44 10.63 1.01 9.09
N GLU A 45 11.87 0.67 8.72
CA GLU A 45 12.89 1.64 8.32
C GLU A 45 12.70 2.16 6.89
N GLU A 46 12.34 1.27 5.96
CA GLU A 46 12.18 1.59 4.55
C GLU A 46 10.76 2.08 4.21
N SER A 47 9.79 1.85 5.10
CA SER A 47 8.35 2.07 4.86
C SER A 47 7.85 1.40 3.57
N GLU A 48 8.47 0.27 3.20
CA GLU A 48 8.13 -0.51 2.02
C GLU A 48 7.47 -1.84 2.43
N PRO A 49 6.28 -2.17 1.88
CA PRO A 49 5.60 -3.42 2.19
C PRO A 49 6.31 -4.61 1.52
N LEU A 50 6.32 -5.74 2.22
CA LEU A 50 6.96 -6.97 1.75
C LEU A 50 5.96 -8.12 1.69
N THR A 51 5.98 -8.89 0.60
CA THR A 51 5.09 -10.05 0.42
C THR A 51 5.77 -11.32 0.92
N ILE A 52 5.12 -12.03 1.83
CA ILE A 52 5.49 -13.38 2.25
C ILE A 52 4.69 -14.38 1.44
N THR A 53 5.37 -15.21 0.65
CA THR A 53 4.76 -16.22 -0.22
C THR A 53 4.75 -17.60 0.45
N GLY A 54 3.60 -18.27 0.42
CA GLY A 54 3.41 -19.58 1.04
C GLY A 54 2.66 -20.54 0.13
N GLN A 55 2.76 -21.84 0.41
CA GLN A 55 2.06 -22.88 -0.38
C GLN A 55 0.53 -22.76 -0.31
N ARG A 56 0.00 -22.24 0.80
CA ARG A 56 -1.45 -22.08 1.05
C ARG A 56 -1.97 -20.69 0.69
N GLY A 57 -1.09 -19.73 0.40
CA GLY A 57 -1.43 -18.35 0.19
C GLY A 57 -0.31 -17.40 0.58
N ASN A 58 -0.51 -16.13 0.25
CA ASN A 58 0.43 -15.06 0.50
C ASN A 58 -0.07 -14.13 1.62
N ALA A 59 0.85 -13.48 2.30
CA ALA A 59 0.57 -12.42 3.26
C ALA A 59 1.47 -11.21 2.96
N VAL A 60 1.08 -10.04 3.45
CA VAL A 60 1.90 -8.81 3.35
C VAL A 60 2.31 -8.40 4.74
N LEU A 61 3.60 -8.11 4.91
CA LEU A 61 4.17 -7.49 6.10
C LEU A 61 4.25 -5.98 5.84
N VAL A 62 3.69 -5.20 6.77
CA VAL A 62 3.65 -3.74 6.73
C VAL A 62 4.06 -3.23 8.11
N GLY A 63 4.73 -2.08 8.17
CA GLY A 63 5.09 -1.41 9.42
C GLY A 63 3.84 -1.01 10.19
N GLU A 64 3.94 -0.92 11.50
CA GLU A 64 2.76 -0.57 12.32
C GLU A 64 2.28 0.86 12.01
N ASP A 65 3.21 1.81 11.92
CA ASP A 65 2.89 3.20 11.65
C ASP A 65 2.32 3.39 10.24
N ASP A 66 2.88 2.70 9.24
CA ASP A 66 2.34 2.70 7.87
C ASP A 66 0.93 2.10 7.83
N TRP A 67 0.68 1.01 8.56
CA TRP A 67 -0.65 0.43 8.66
C TRP A 67 -1.66 1.41 9.28
N ARG A 68 -1.26 2.14 10.33
CA ARG A 68 -2.10 3.18 10.93
C ARG A 68 -2.39 4.32 9.95
N ALA A 69 -1.38 4.80 9.23
CA ALA A 69 -1.52 5.85 8.22
C ALA A 69 -2.46 5.43 7.07
N ILE A 70 -2.37 4.18 6.62
CA ILE A 70 -3.30 3.60 5.63
C ILE A 70 -4.73 3.63 6.17
N GLN A 71 -4.95 3.18 7.41
CA GLN A 71 -6.28 3.14 8.02
C GLN A 71 -6.86 4.55 8.21
N GLU A 72 -6.04 5.53 8.61
CA GLU A 72 -6.43 6.94 8.69
C GLU A 72 -6.84 7.48 7.32
N THR A 73 -6.05 7.20 6.28
CA THR A 73 -6.34 7.66 4.91
C THR A 73 -7.66 7.07 4.40
N ILE A 74 -7.88 5.76 4.58
CA ILE A 74 -9.14 5.10 4.23
C ILE A 74 -10.32 5.72 4.98
N TYR A 75 -10.12 6.05 6.25
CA TYR A 75 -11.13 6.72 7.05
C TYR A 75 -11.45 8.13 6.50
N LEU A 76 -10.44 8.95 6.20
CA LEU A 76 -10.64 10.28 5.64
C LEU A 76 -11.36 10.25 4.29
N GLU A 77 -11.00 9.32 3.40
CA GLU A 77 -11.67 9.15 2.10
C GLU A 77 -13.12 8.63 2.26
N SER A 78 -13.43 7.91 3.34
CA SER A 78 -14.79 7.45 3.61
C SER A 78 -15.76 8.57 4.01
N VAL A 79 -15.23 9.71 4.50
CA VAL A 79 -16.04 10.87 4.86
C VAL A 79 -16.37 11.68 3.61
N PRO A 80 -17.66 11.81 3.21
CA PRO A 80 -18.02 12.51 1.99
C PRO A 80 -17.50 13.95 1.96
N GLY A 81 -16.76 14.31 0.90
CA GLY A 81 -16.24 15.66 0.71
C GLY A 81 -14.95 15.98 1.48
N MET A 82 -14.49 15.13 2.40
CA MET A 82 -13.27 15.37 3.20
C MET A 82 -12.00 15.34 2.35
N ALA A 83 -11.84 14.32 1.51
CA ALA A 83 -10.69 14.25 0.62
C ALA A 83 -10.63 15.44 -0.36
N ALA A 84 -11.79 15.92 -0.81
CA ALA A 84 -11.88 17.08 -1.70
C ALA A 84 -11.51 18.38 -0.96
N SER A 85 -11.98 18.57 0.28
CA SER A 85 -11.63 19.76 1.07
C SER A 85 -10.14 19.80 1.40
N ILE A 86 -9.51 18.66 1.72
CA ILE A 86 -8.06 18.58 1.98
C ILE A 86 -7.26 18.96 0.72
N ARG A 87 -7.66 18.46 -0.45
CA ARG A 87 -6.98 18.80 -1.72
C ARG A 87 -7.15 20.28 -2.08
N ALA A 88 -8.35 20.84 -1.90
CA ALA A 88 -8.60 22.27 -2.12
C ALA A 88 -7.74 23.14 -1.18
N ALA A 89 -7.71 22.83 0.12
CA ALA A 89 -6.89 23.56 1.09
C ALA A 89 -5.39 23.50 0.76
N ARG A 90 -4.89 22.34 0.29
CA ARG A 90 -3.49 22.21 -0.16
C ARG A 90 -3.20 23.11 -1.36
N ASP A 91 -4.13 23.21 -2.31
CA ASP A 91 -3.96 24.00 -3.53
C ASP A 91 -4.10 25.52 -3.26
N GLU A 92 -4.90 25.92 -2.28
CA GLU A 92 -5.02 27.31 -1.78
C GLU A 92 -3.74 27.81 -1.10
N GLY A 93 -2.92 26.89 -0.57
CA GLY A 93 -1.62 27.20 0.03
C GLY A 93 -1.71 27.78 1.44
N LEU A 94 -0.54 27.92 2.09
CA LEU A 94 -0.48 28.33 3.51
C LEU A 94 -0.92 29.80 3.72
N ASP A 95 -0.80 30.65 2.70
CA ASP A 95 -1.17 32.07 2.77
C ASP A 95 -2.68 32.29 2.97
N ALA A 96 -3.50 31.32 2.56
CA ALA A 96 -4.95 31.31 2.80
C ALA A 96 -5.32 30.83 4.21
N GLY A 97 -4.37 30.28 4.97
CA GLY A 97 -4.57 29.81 6.33
C GLY A 97 -4.74 30.97 7.32
N SER A 98 -5.61 30.79 8.32
CA SER A 98 -5.72 31.74 9.43
C SER A 98 -4.51 31.63 10.34
N ALA A 99 -3.91 32.76 10.71
CA ALA A 99 -2.87 32.83 11.74
C ALA A 99 -3.44 32.81 13.17
N GLU A 100 -4.75 32.95 13.33
CA GLU A 100 -5.46 32.95 14.60
C GLU A 100 -6.46 31.78 14.66
N LEU A 101 -6.50 31.11 15.80
CA LEU A 101 -7.50 30.09 16.10
C LEU A 101 -8.74 30.78 16.64
N ASP A 102 -9.87 30.60 15.96
CA ASP A 102 -11.14 31.29 16.26
C ASP A 102 -11.94 30.61 17.38
N TRP A 103 -11.25 29.90 18.28
CA TRP A 103 -11.81 29.11 19.39
C TRP A 103 -11.03 29.30 20.69
#